data_AF-A0A1V5C4C6-F1
#
_entry.id   AF-A0A1V5C4C6-F1
#
_cell.length_a   1.000
_cell.length_b   1.000
_cell.length_c   1.000
_cell.angle_alpha   90.00
_cell.angle_beta   90.00
_cell.angle_gamma   90.00
#
_symmetry.space_group_name_H-M   'P 1'
#
loop_
_entity.id
_entity.type
_entity.pdbx_description
1 polymer ?
#
loop_
_entity_poly.entity_id
_entity_poly.type
_entity_poly.pdbx_seq_one_letter_code
_entity_poly.pdbx_strand_id
1 'polypeptide(L)' 'MKRKAYKVAVVQAAPVFLNLEKSIEKAISLIEEAASKGAALIGFPETWLPGHPLWP' A
#
# COMPACT_ATOMS: atom_id res chain seq x y z
N MET A 1 -25.23 -18.58 9.95
CA MET A 1 -24.74 -17.75 8.83
C MET A 1 -23.32 -18.17 8.48
N LYS A 2 -23.00 -18.43 7.20
CA LYS A 2 -21.61 -18.59 6.76
C LYS A 2 -20.97 -17.20 6.65
N ARG A 3 -19.80 -16.99 7.26
CA ARG A 3 -19.01 -15.76 7.09
C ARG A 3 -18.22 -15.87 5.78
N LYS A 4 -18.26 -14.82 4.96
CA LYS A 4 -17.44 -14.72 3.75
C LYS A 4 -16.00 -14.39 4.15
N ALA A 5 -15.04 -15.23 3.74
CA ALA A 5 -13.62 -14.94 3.92
C ALA A 5 -13.15 -14.02 2.78
N TYR A 6 -12.37 -12.99 3.12
CA TYR A 6 -11.74 -12.08 2.18
C TYR A 6 -10.23 -12.22 2.27
N LYS A 7 -9.54 -12.26 1.13
CA LYS A 7 -8.08 -12.12 1.10
C LYS A 7 -7.75 -10.63 1.21
N VAL A 8 -6.81 -10.30 2.07
CA VAL A 8 -6.34 -8.92 2.28
C VAL A 8 -4.82 -8.87 2.16
N ALA A 9 -4.28 -7.70 1.81
CA ALA A 9 -2.86 -7.44 1.69
C ALA A 9 -2.45 -6.27 2.60
N VAL A 10 -1.20 -6.29 3.05
CA VAL A 10 -0.57 -5.21 3.82
C VAL A 10 0.77 -4.87 3.20
N VAL A 11 1.06 -3.58 3.07
CA VAL A 11 2.30 -3.11 2.44
C VAL A 11 3.37 -2.90 3.50
N GLN A 12 4.48 -3.63 3.35
CA GLN A 12 5.73 -3.39 4.08
C GLN A 12 6.82 -3.01 3.07
N ALA A 13 6.82 -1.74 2.67
CA ALA A 13 7.80 -1.16 1.77
C ALA A 13 8.01 0.31 2.14
N ALA A 14 9.16 0.89 1.82
CA ALA A 14 9.35 2.34 1.90
C ALA A 14 8.71 3.02 0.67
N PRO A 15 8.24 4.28 0.77
CA PRO A 15 7.87 5.08 -0.39
C PRO A 15 9.13 5.50 -1.16
N VAL A 16 8.97 6.25 -2.25
CA VAL A 16 10.10 6.95 -2.86
C VAL A 16 10.29 8.26 -2.11
N PHE A 17 11.28 8.27 -1.22
CA PHE A 17 11.45 9.30 -0.20
C PHE A 17 11.43 10.72 -0.80
N LEU A 18 10.53 11.55 -0.28
CA LEU A 18 10.31 12.95 -0.70
C LEU A 18 10.02 13.14 -2.19
N ASN A 19 9.59 12.08 -2.89
CA ASN A 19 9.13 12.15 -4.27
C ASN A 19 7.69 11.63 -4.35
N LEU A 20 6.73 12.55 -4.46
CA LEU A 20 5.30 12.23 -4.48
C LEU A 20 4.90 11.44 -5.72
N GLU A 21 5.30 11.90 -6.90
CA GLU A 21 4.94 11.25 -8.18
C GLU A 21 5.45 9.81 -8.21
N LYS A 22 6.72 9.59 -7.88
CA LYS A 22 7.30 8.24 -7.85
C LYS A 22 6.71 7.35 -6.75
N SER A 23 6.30 7.94 -5.63
CA SER A 23 5.59 7.20 -4.57
C SER A 23 4.19 6.79 -4.99
N ILE A 24 3.49 7.63 -5.76
CA ILE A 24 2.18 7.31 -6.35
C ILE A 24 2.32 6.18 -7.37
N GLU A 25 3.29 6.27 -8.29
CA GLU A 25 3.59 5.20 -9.24
C GLU A 25 3.82 3.87 -8.52
N LYS A 26 4.64 3.89 -7.45
CA LYS A 26 4.89 2.71 -6.62
C LYS A 26 3.64 2.19 -5.92
N ALA A 27 2.78 3.08 -5.40
CA ALA A 27 1.52 2.68 -4.77
C ALA A 27 0.61 1.94 -5.75
N ILE A 28 0.49 2.45 -6.98
CA ILE A 28 -0.30 1.84 -8.06
C ILE A 28 0.22 0.42 -8.36
N SER A 29 1.53 0.26 -8.56
CA SER A 29 2.10 -1.07 -8.82
C SER A 29 1.86 -2.07 -7.67
N LEU A 30 1.92 -1.61 -6.41
CA LEU A 30 1.62 -2.47 -5.24
C LEU A 30 0.13 -2.86 -5.17
N ILE A 31 -0.78 -1.95 -5.56
CA ILE A 31 -2.22 -2.23 -5.66
C ILE A 31 -2.46 -3.28 -6.74
N GLU A 32 -1.84 -3.13 -7.92
CA GLU A 32 -1.92 -4.10 -9.02
C GLU A 32 -1.39 -5.47 -8.61
N GLU A 33 -0.26 -5.52 -7.89
CA GLU A 33 0.29 -6.77 -7.36
C GLU A 33 -0.70 -7.43 -6.38
N ALA A 34 -1.27 -6.68 -5.45
CA ALA A 34 -2.25 -7.22 -4.49
C ALA A 34 -3.52 -7.73 -5.20
N ALA A 35 -3.99 -7.00 -6.21
CA ALA A 35 -5.13 -7.40 -7.04
C ALA A 35 -4.82 -8.69 -7.82
N SER A 36 -3.62 -8.82 -8.40
CA SER A 36 -3.19 -10.04 -9.11
C SER A 36 -3.17 -11.28 -8.20
N LYS A 37 -2.96 -11.09 -6.89
CA LYS A 37 -2.99 -12.13 -5.85
C LYS A 37 -4.40 -12.38 -5.31
N GLY A 38 -5.42 -11.66 -5.78
CA GLY A 38 -6.82 -11.79 -5.39
C GLY A 38 -7.18 -11.10 -4.07
N ALA A 39 -6.40 -10.11 -3.63
CA ALA A 39 -6.75 -9.32 -2.44
C ALA A 39 -7.94 -8.40 -2.73
N ALA A 40 -8.91 -8.37 -1.81
CA ALA A 40 -10.07 -7.49 -1.85
C ALA A 40 -9.85 -6.17 -1.09
N LEU A 41 -8.75 -6.08 -0.34
CA LEU A 41 -8.34 -4.90 0.42
C LEU A 41 -6.81 -4.89 0.52
N ILE A 42 -6.21 -3.71 0.42
CA ILE A 42 -4.78 -3.48 0.65
C ILE A 42 -4.62 -2.29 1.62
N GLY A 43 -3.78 -2.45 2.64
CA GLY A 43 -3.44 -1.40 3.60
C GLY A 43 -2.00 -0.89 3.42
N PHE A 44 -1.81 0.42 3.52
CA PHE A 44 -0.51 1.08 3.51
C PHE A 44 -0.13 1.61 4.90
N PRO A 45 1.17 1.81 5.20
CA PRO A 45 1.59 2.47 6.43
C PRO A 45 1.03 3.90 6.57
N GLU A 46 1.00 4.40 7.81
CA GLU A 46 0.56 5.76 8.10
C GLU A 46 1.43 6.81 7.39
N THR A 47 0.80 7.83 6.78
CA THR A 47 1.46 8.93 6.06
C THR A 47 2.52 8.50 5.04
N TRP A 48 2.33 7.33 4.42
CA TRP A 48 3.32 6.72 3.54
C TRP A 48 3.66 7.55 2.28
N LEU A 49 2.74 8.38 1.79
CA LEU A 49 2.96 9.23 0.60
C LEU A 49 3.46 10.63 0.99
N PRO A 50 4.65 11.09 0.56
CA PRO A 50 5.81 10.34 0.04
C PRO A 50 6.79 9.88 1.13
N GLY A 51 6.37 9.90 2.39
CA GLY A 51 7.19 9.56 3.53
C GLY A 51 6.55 10.08 4.81
N HIS A 52 6.59 9.25 5.86
CA HIS A 52 6.17 9.70 7.18
C HIS A 52 7.10 10.83 7.66
N PRO A 53 6.56 11.91 8.26
CA PRO A 53 7.37 12.98 8.82
C PRO A 53 8.10 12.48 10.08
N LEU A 54 9.24 11.80 9.89
CA LEU A 54 10.22 11.46 10.92
C LEU A 54 11.27 12.58 11.01
N TRP A 55 10.81 13.82 11.10
CA TRP A 55 11.69 15.00 11.20
C TRP A 55 11.75 15.38 12.69
N PRO A 56 12.93 15.74 13.25
CA PRO A 56 13.00 16.32 14.58
C PRO A 56 12.35 17.70 14.64
#